data_AF-A0A924N3I6-F1
#
_entry.id   AF-A0A924N3I6-F1
#
_cell.length_a   1.000
_cell.length_b   1.000
_cell.length_c   1.000
_cell.angle_alpha   90.00
_cell.angle_beta   90.00
_cell.angle_gamma   90.00
#
_symmetry.space_group_name_H-M   'P 1'
#
loop_
_entity.id
_entity.type
_entity.pdbx_description
1 polymer ?
#
loop_
_entity_poly.entity_id
_entity_poly.type
_entity_poly.pdbx_seq_one_letter_code
_entity_poly.pdbx_strand_id
1 'polypeptide(L)'
;MRHLLLDQTVGSIPVRVVALYANAPRYLPSGSPRRDGLEGIASVDDAARAAVLFLRAFEQGGDTRDREAARDLLQFVVSMEQGDGEFLNFVDTIGRPNRTAASSVKGMSYWAARGIWALGEAQRVPVSDNEQERTALRTVLERAIARMRRDIEAGRLIGGSATATSEALLGLLAWQRA
;
A
#
# COMPACT_ATOMS: atom_id res chain seq x y z
N MET A 1 -9.58 10.49 10.53
CA MET A 1 -8.37 9.92 9.90
C MET A 1 -7.70 10.84 8.89
N ARG A 2 -8.42 11.65 8.09
CA ARG A 2 -7.79 12.47 7.03
C ARG A 2 -6.66 13.42 7.53
N HIS A 3 -6.70 13.87 8.77
CA HIS A 3 -5.63 14.69 9.38
C HIS A 3 -4.30 13.94 9.62
N LEU A 4 -4.28 12.61 9.42
CA LEU A 4 -3.06 11.78 9.48
C LEU A 4 -2.41 11.62 8.10
N LEU A 5 -3.07 12.11 7.04
CA LEU A 5 -2.56 12.05 5.68
C LEU A 5 -1.59 13.19 5.41
N LEU A 6 -0.54 12.88 4.67
CA LEU A 6 0.46 13.84 4.23
C LEU A 6 0.60 13.77 2.72
N ASP A 7 0.72 14.93 2.10
CA ASP A 7 1.13 15.02 0.70
C ASP A 7 2.61 14.67 0.60
N GLN A 8 2.94 13.87 -0.41
CA GLN A 8 4.31 13.45 -0.69
C GLN A 8 4.49 13.21 -2.19
N THR A 9 5.73 13.10 -2.64
CA THR A 9 6.05 12.69 -4.00
C THR A 9 6.94 11.46 -3.98
N VAL A 10 6.55 10.39 -4.67
CA VAL A 10 7.41 9.22 -4.89
C VAL A 10 7.87 9.20 -6.34
N GLY A 11 9.16 9.43 -6.56
CA GLY A 11 9.69 9.68 -7.89
C GLY A 11 9.13 10.99 -8.46
N SER A 12 8.27 10.89 -9.48
CA SER A 12 7.54 12.03 -10.06
C SER A 12 6.04 11.96 -9.81
N ILE A 13 5.56 11.01 -9.01
CA ILE A 13 4.14 10.75 -8.78
C ILE A 13 3.74 11.46 -7.48
N PRO A 14 2.85 12.47 -7.53
CA PRO A 14 2.27 13.03 -6.32
C PRO A 14 1.33 12.00 -5.68
N VAL A 15 1.46 11.80 -4.38
CA VAL A 15 0.71 10.79 -3.63
C VAL A 15 0.30 11.33 -2.26
N ARG A 16 -0.57 10.60 -1.56
CA ARG A 16 -0.76 10.78 -0.13
C ARG A 16 -0.24 9.57 0.62
N VAL A 17 0.30 9.81 1.81
CA VAL A 17 0.81 8.78 2.71
C VAL A 17 0.23 8.96 4.11
N VAL A 18 0.34 7.92 4.93
CA VAL A 18 0.08 8.01 6.37
C VAL A 18 1.42 8.19 7.08
N ALA A 19 1.48 9.18 7.99
CA ALA A 19 2.66 9.41 8.81
C ALA A 19 2.94 8.19 9.69
N LEU A 20 4.14 7.60 9.57
CA LEU A 20 4.55 6.43 10.36
C LEU A 20 4.80 6.79 11.84
N TYR A 21 5.39 7.96 12.09
CA TYR A 21 5.67 8.46 13.43
C TYR A 21 5.14 9.87 13.60
N ALA A 22 4.43 10.11 14.71
CA ALA A 22 3.91 11.41 15.07
C ALA A 22 3.90 11.56 16.60
N ASN A 23 4.68 12.49 17.14
CA ASN A 23 4.84 12.61 18.58
C ASN A 23 3.70 13.41 19.24
N ALA A 24 3.14 12.87 20.31
CA ALA A 24 2.21 13.58 21.17
C ALA A 24 2.87 14.84 21.79
N PRO A 25 2.10 15.87 22.13
CA PRO A 25 0.64 15.97 21.98
C PRO A 25 0.20 16.50 20.61
N ARG A 26 1.11 17.04 19.80
CA ARG A 26 0.76 17.72 18.54
C ARG A 26 0.60 16.77 17.35
N TYR A 27 1.11 15.54 17.47
CA TYR A 27 1.09 14.52 16.41
C TYR A 27 1.59 15.06 15.05
N LEU A 28 2.63 15.90 15.09
CA LEU A 28 3.30 16.32 13.88
C LEU A 28 4.14 15.15 13.36
N PRO A 29 4.09 14.87 12.04
CA PRO A 29 4.89 13.82 11.43
C PRO A 29 6.38 13.99 11.72
N SER A 30 7.06 12.86 11.91
CA SER A 30 8.49 12.78 12.13
C SER A 30 9.06 11.56 11.43
N GLY A 31 10.36 11.60 11.11
CA GLY A 31 11.05 10.41 10.62
C GLY A 31 11.21 9.36 11.71
N SER A 32 11.25 8.10 11.29
CA SER A 32 11.55 6.95 12.15
C SER A 32 12.87 7.16 12.90
N PRO A 33 12.87 6.97 14.23
CA PRO A 33 14.08 7.14 15.03
C PRO A 33 15.06 5.99 14.75
N ARG A 34 16.35 6.21 15.04
CA ARG A 34 17.41 5.22 14.80
C ARG A 34 17.15 3.86 15.45
N ARG A 35 16.54 3.83 16.64
CA ARG A 35 16.21 2.58 17.36
C ARG A 35 15.24 1.69 16.58
N ASP A 36 14.43 2.27 15.71
CA ASP A 36 13.41 1.59 14.93
C ASP A 36 13.92 1.31 13.49
N GLY A 37 15.23 1.38 13.28
CA GLY A 37 15.86 0.94 12.03
C GLY A 37 15.85 1.97 10.89
N LEU A 38 15.56 3.24 11.18
CA LEU A 38 15.52 4.33 10.19
C LEU A 38 14.56 4.03 9.03
N GLU A 39 13.34 3.58 9.37
CA GLU A 39 12.32 3.17 8.39
C GLU A 39 11.93 4.30 7.43
N GLY A 40 11.99 5.56 7.86
CA GLY A 40 11.59 6.72 7.06
C GLY A 40 10.31 7.35 7.60
N ILE A 41 9.43 7.84 6.72
CA ILE A 41 8.27 8.65 7.14
C ILE A 41 6.92 7.98 6.91
N ALA A 42 6.84 6.98 6.05
CA ALA A 42 5.60 6.31 5.66
C ALA A 42 5.87 4.88 5.17
N SER A 43 4.84 4.04 5.22
CA SER A 43 4.90 2.62 4.87
C SER A 43 3.75 2.18 3.95
N VAL A 44 3.99 1.18 3.11
CA VAL A 44 2.94 0.50 2.32
C VAL A 44 1.88 -0.06 3.24
N ASP A 45 2.30 -0.59 4.39
CA ASP A 45 1.40 -1.13 5.41
C ASP A 45 0.33 -0.13 5.88
N ASP A 46 0.73 1.03 6.38
CA ASP A 46 -0.21 2.04 6.89
C ASP A 46 -1.06 2.62 5.76
N ALA A 47 -0.43 2.88 4.60
CA ALA A 47 -1.14 3.42 3.45
C ALA A 47 -2.21 2.46 2.92
N ALA A 48 -1.89 1.17 2.82
CA ALA A 48 -2.82 0.15 2.35
C ALA A 48 -4.00 -0.02 3.31
N ARG A 49 -3.75 -0.09 4.62
CA ARG A 49 -4.81 -0.21 5.62
C ARG A 49 -5.71 1.03 5.66
N ALA A 50 -5.14 2.23 5.51
CA ALA A 50 -5.90 3.46 5.39
C ALA A 50 -6.71 3.51 4.08
N ALA A 51 -6.14 3.05 2.96
CA ALA A 51 -6.86 2.98 1.69
C ALA A 51 -8.11 2.09 1.81
N VAL A 52 -8.00 0.90 2.41
CA VAL A 52 -9.16 0.01 2.65
C VAL A 52 -10.23 0.69 3.48
N LEU A 53 -9.85 1.42 4.54
CA LEU A 53 -10.81 2.20 5.34
C LEU A 53 -11.56 3.22 4.47
N PHE A 54 -10.83 4.01 3.68
CA PHE A 54 -11.43 5.06 2.87
C PHE A 54 -12.28 4.51 1.72
N LEU A 55 -11.88 3.39 1.11
CA LEU A 55 -12.71 2.66 0.14
C LEU A 55 -14.06 2.27 0.75
N ARG A 56 -14.05 1.69 1.95
CA ARG A 56 -15.27 1.27 2.65
C ARG A 56 -16.12 2.45 3.10
N ALA A 57 -15.49 3.52 3.58
CA ALA A 57 -16.19 4.75 3.96
C ALA A 57 -16.87 5.39 2.75
N PHE A 58 -16.19 5.45 1.61
CA PHE A 58 -16.78 5.94 0.36
C PHE A 58 -17.94 5.06 -0.12
N GLU A 59 -17.78 3.73 -0.11
CA GLU A 59 -18.84 2.82 -0.50
C GLU A 59 -20.10 2.94 0.36
N GLN A 60 -19.94 3.18 1.66
CA GLN A 60 -21.06 3.32 2.59
C GLN A 60 -21.71 4.70 2.54
N GLY A 61 -20.91 5.77 2.40
CA GLY A 61 -21.38 7.14 2.59
C GLY A 61 -21.40 8.01 1.32
N GLY A 62 -20.70 7.61 0.27
CA GLY A 62 -20.61 8.36 -0.99
C GLY A 62 -19.77 9.64 -0.94
N ASP A 63 -19.06 9.94 0.17
CA ASP A 63 -18.22 11.15 0.28
C ASP A 63 -17.00 11.04 -0.66
N THR A 64 -16.98 11.86 -1.70
CA THR A 64 -15.92 11.85 -2.72
C THR A 64 -14.54 12.14 -2.14
N ARG A 65 -14.44 12.79 -0.97
CA ARG A 65 -13.15 13.02 -0.29
C ARG A 65 -12.53 11.73 0.24
N ASP A 66 -13.34 10.72 0.58
CA ASP A 66 -12.85 9.39 0.93
C ASP A 66 -12.37 8.64 -0.32
N ARG A 67 -13.10 8.76 -1.44
CA ARG A 67 -12.66 8.23 -2.73
C ARG A 67 -11.29 8.80 -3.13
N GLU A 68 -11.12 10.11 -3.03
CA GLU A 68 -9.85 10.80 -3.33
C GLU A 68 -8.73 10.37 -2.38
N ALA A 69 -9.01 10.25 -1.09
CA ALA A 69 -8.01 9.79 -0.12
C ALA A 69 -7.57 8.35 -0.41
N ALA A 70 -8.51 7.45 -0.71
CA ALA A 70 -8.21 6.08 -1.11
C ALA A 70 -7.35 6.04 -2.38
N ARG A 71 -7.73 6.81 -3.41
CA ARG A 71 -6.99 6.91 -4.68
C ARG A 71 -5.53 7.28 -4.44
N ASP A 72 -5.27 8.36 -3.70
CA ASP A 72 -3.91 8.89 -3.53
C ASP A 72 -3.02 7.97 -2.68
N LEU A 73 -3.61 7.26 -1.71
CA LEU A 73 -2.93 6.21 -0.94
C LEU A 73 -2.62 4.99 -1.81
N LEU A 74 -3.53 4.59 -2.70
CA LEU A 74 -3.29 3.49 -3.63
C LEU A 74 -2.21 3.83 -4.66
N GLN A 75 -2.11 5.09 -5.10
CA GLN A 75 -1.00 5.55 -5.94
C GLN A 75 0.34 5.42 -5.23
N PHE A 76 0.40 5.70 -3.93
CA PHE A 76 1.59 5.40 -3.13
C PHE A 76 1.89 3.90 -3.11
N VAL A 77 0.90 3.03 -2.84
CA VAL A 77 1.09 1.57 -2.85
C VAL A 77 1.63 1.08 -4.20
N VAL A 78 1.08 1.57 -5.32
CA VAL A 78 1.58 1.27 -6.67
C VAL A 78 3.02 1.73 -6.88
N SER A 79 3.37 2.91 -6.38
CA SER A 79 4.71 3.49 -6.55
C SER A 79 5.80 2.73 -5.79
N MET A 80 5.41 1.88 -4.84
CA MET A 80 6.31 1.05 -4.04
C MET A 80 6.55 -0.34 -4.63
N GLU A 81 5.79 -0.74 -5.64
CA GLU A 81 6.01 -1.98 -6.38
C GLU A 81 7.25 -1.88 -7.28
N GLN A 82 7.99 -2.99 -7.44
CA GLN A 82 9.34 -3.01 -8.04
C GLN A 82 9.39 -3.54 -9.48
N GLY A 83 8.25 -3.61 -10.15
CA GLY A 83 8.08 -4.03 -11.55
C GLY A 83 7.81 -5.53 -11.77
N ASP A 84 7.97 -6.38 -10.75
CA ASP A 84 7.85 -7.85 -10.82
C ASP A 84 6.85 -8.48 -9.84
N GLY A 85 5.99 -7.65 -9.24
CA GLY A 85 4.97 -8.02 -8.27
C GLY A 85 5.43 -7.94 -6.81
N GLU A 86 6.69 -7.61 -6.55
CA GLU A 86 7.24 -7.45 -5.20
C GLU A 86 7.34 -5.99 -4.79
N PHE A 87 7.28 -5.72 -3.49
CA PHE A 87 7.17 -4.36 -2.96
C PHE A 87 8.35 -4.03 -2.03
N LEU A 88 8.74 -2.76 -2.01
CA LEU A 88 9.42 -2.16 -0.86
C LEU A 88 8.36 -1.65 0.13
N ASN A 89 8.69 -1.53 1.41
CA ASN A 89 7.70 -1.06 2.39
C ASN A 89 7.78 0.44 2.65
N PHE A 90 8.96 1.01 2.84
CA PHE A 90 9.06 2.37 3.38
C PHE A 90 9.60 3.40 2.39
N VAL A 91 9.27 4.67 2.61
CA VAL A 91 9.89 5.83 1.95
C VAL A 91 10.64 6.70 2.94
N ASP A 92 11.76 7.26 2.51
CA ASP A 92 12.54 8.21 3.29
C ASP A 92 11.89 9.60 3.35
N THR A 93 12.54 10.53 4.07
CA THR A 93 12.00 11.89 4.30
C THR A 93 11.83 12.74 3.06
N ILE A 94 12.41 12.33 1.92
CA ILE A 94 12.29 13.02 0.63
C ILE A 94 11.48 12.19 -0.39
N GLY A 95 10.78 11.16 0.08
CA GLY A 95 9.85 10.37 -0.75
C GLY A 95 10.52 9.30 -1.61
N ARG A 96 11.81 8.98 -1.40
CA ARG A 96 12.46 7.88 -2.13
C ARG A 96 12.16 6.55 -1.43
N PRO A 97 11.89 5.46 -2.18
CA PRO A 97 11.80 4.13 -1.59
C PRO A 97 13.06 3.81 -0.79
N ASN A 98 12.88 3.59 0.51
CA ASN A 98 13.94 3.33 1.46
C ASN A 98 14.39 1.87 1.33
N ARG A 99 15.64 1.68 0.90
CA ARG A 99 16.28 0.35 0.76
C ARG A 99 17.28 0.05 1.87
N THR A 100 17.52 1.00 2.77
CA THR A 100 18.56 0.88 3.82
C THR A 100 17.97 0.42 5.14
N ALA A 101 16.67 0.65 5.37
CA ALA A 101 15.96 0.09 6.52
C ALA A 101 15.94 -1.45 6.45
N ALA A 102 16.32 -2.10 7.56
CA ALA A 102 16.48 -3.56 7.63
C ALA A 102 15.17 -4.31 7.33
N SER A 103 14.03 -3.71 7.64
CA SER A 103 12.68 -4.22 7.40
C SER A 103 12.12 -3.86 6.01
N SER A 104 12.86 -3.09 5.20
CA SER A 104 12.45 -2.65 3.86
C SER A 104 13.13 -3.47 2.76
N VAL A 105 12.96 -4.79 2.83
CA VAL A 105 13.48 -5.72 1.82
C VAL A 105 12.43 -5.93 0.74
N LYS A 106 12.85 -5.84 -0.52
CA LYS A 106 11.99 -6.17 -1.67
C LYS A 106 11.49 -7.61 -1.52
N GLY A 107 10.18 -7.81 -1.54
CA GLY A 107 9.61 -9.15 -1.51
C GLY A 107 8.10 -9.18 -1.31
N MET A 108 7.57 -10.39 -1.17
CA MET A 108 6.17 -10.68 -0.83
C MET A 108 5.96 -10.69 0.70
N SER A 109 6.41 -9.64 1.37
CA SER A 109 6.22 -9.51 2.83
C SER A 109 4.74 -9.37 3.20
N TYR A 110 4.42 -9.46 4.50
CA TYR A 110 3.07 -9.18 4.97
C TYR A 110 2.65 -7.73 4.70
N TRP A 111 3.59 -6.78 4.61
CA TRP A 111 3.32 -5.42 4.13
C TRP A 111 2.86 -5.41 2.66
N ALA A 112 3.54 -6.17 1.80
CA ALA A 112 3.15 -6.33 0.40
C ALA A 112 1.75 -6.97 0.27
N ALA A 113 1.47 -7.98 1.11
CA ALA A 113 0.17 -8.65 1.15
C ALA A 113 -0.99 -7.68 1.50
N ARG A 114 -0.77 -6.73 2.40
CA ARG A 114 -1.76 -5.67 2.69
C ARG A 114 -1.93 -4.70 1.54
N GLY A 115 -0.84 -4.37 0.82
CA GLY A 115 -0.92 -3.61 -0.43
C GLY A 115 -1.81 -4.30 -1.46
N ILE A 116 -1.64 -5.62 -1.63
CA ILE A 116 -2.47 -6.46 -2.52
C ILE A 116 -3.92 -6.46 -2.07
N TRP A 117 -4.19 -6.53 -0.77
CA TRP A 117 -5.55 -6.39 -0.24
C TRP A 117 -6.20 -5.07 -0.64
N ALA A 118 -5.50 -3.95 -0.43
CA ALA A 118 -6.00 -2.63 -0.81
C ALA A 118 -6.27 -2.50 -2.31
N LEU A 119 -5.34 -2.99 -3.14
CA LEU A 119 -5.50 -2.98 -4.60
C LEU A 119 -6.68 -3.85 -5.07
N GLY A 120 -6.94 -4.97 -4.39
CA GLY A 120 -8.07 -5.86 -4.68
C GLY A 120 -9.41 -5.20 -4.37
N GLU A 121 -9.51 -4.54 -3.21
CA GLU A 121 -10.69 -3.74 -2.85
C GLU A 121 -10.92 -2.59 -3.85
N ALA A 122 -9.84 -1.98 -4.36
CA ALA A 122 -9.93 -0.90 -5.35
C ALA A 122 -10.43 -1.35 -6.74
N GLN A 123 -10.40 -2.65 -7.06
CA GLN A 123 -11.05 -3.13 -8.29
C GLN A 123 -12.57 -3.16 -8.14
N ARG A 124 -13.06 -3.46 -6.94
CA ARG A 124 -14.48 -3.56 -6.62
C ARG A 124 -15.11 -2.18 -6.42
N VAL A 125 -14.36 -1.24 -5.85
CA VAL A 125 -14.81 0.13 -5.56
C VAL A 125 -14.07 1.12 -6.47
N PRO A 126 -14.74 1.74 -7.46
CA PRO A 126 -14.09 2.67 -8.37
C PRO A 126 -13.50 3.90 -7.65
N VAL A 127 -12.18 4.04 -7.69
CA VAL A 127 -11.44 5.16 -7.05
C VAL A 127 -11.08 6.30 -7.96
N SER A 128 -11.17 6.11 -9.28
CA SER A 128 -10.82 7.13 -10.26
C SER A 128 -11.62 6.97 -11.55
N ASP A 129 -11.97 8.11 -12.14
CA ASP A 129 -12.57 8.19 -13.47
C ASP A 129 -11.50 8.17 -14.58
N ASN A 130 -10.22 8.31 -14.20
CA ASN A 130 -9.07 8.24 -15.10
C ASN A 130 -8.69 6.78 -15.41
N GLU A 131 -8.76 6.40 -16.68
CA GLU A 131 -8.49 5.04 -17.14
C GLU A 131 -7.04 4.60 -16.94
N GLN A 132 -6.08 5.51 -17.12
CA GLN A 132 -4.66 5.23 -16.92
C GLN A 132 -4.38 4.89 -15.46
N GLU A 133 -4.98 5.61 -14.51
CA GLU A 133 -4.84 5.31 -13.08
C GLU A 133 -5.45 3.95 -12.73
N ARG A 134 -6.67 3.65 -13.20
CA ARG A 134 -7.32 2.35 -12.99
C ARG A 134 -6.48 1.20 -13.55
N THR A 135 -5.95 1.39 -14.77
CA THR A 135 -5.08 0.43 -15.44
C THR A 135 -3.79 0.20 -14.65
N ALA A 136 -3.20 1.25 -14.08
CA ALA A 136 -1.99 1.14 -13.26
C ALA A 136 -2.23 0.30 -11.99
N LEU A 137 -3.33 0.56 -11.26
CA LEU A 137 -3.72 -0.24 -10.08
C LEU A 137 -3.90 -1.72 -10.44
N ARG A 138 -4.64 -1.97 -11.54
CA ARG A 138 -4.92 -3.32 -12.03
C ARG A 138 -3.64 -4.06 -12.42
N THR A 139 -2.77 -3.41 -13.19
CA THR A 139 -1.50 -3.98 -13.68
C THR A 139 -0.61 -4.42 -12.53
N VAL A 140 -0.48 -3.56 -11.51
CA VAL A 140 0.33 -3.86 -10.32
C VAL A 140 -0.24 -5.05 -9.56
N LEU A 141 -1.56 -5.12 -9.41
CA LEU A 141 -2.21 -6.24 -8.75
C LEU A 141 -2.04 -7.54 -9.54
N GLU A 142 -2.20 -7.53 -10.86
CA GLU A 142 -1.99 -8.72 -11.70
C GLU A 142 -0.55 -9.24 -11.60
N ARG A 143 0.45 -8.34 -11.60
CA ARG A 143 1.86 -8.72 -11.36
C ARG A 143 2.06 -9.34 -9.99
N ALA A 144 1.49 -8.74 -8.95
CA ALA A 144 1.58 -9.26 -7.59
C ALA A 144 0.90 -10.65 -7.46
N ILE A 145 -0.26 -10.84 -8.09
CA ILE A 145 -0.96 -12.13 -8.16
C ILE A 145 -0.12 -13.18 -8.88
N ALA A 146 0.45 -12.84 -10.03
CA ALA A 146 1.35 -13.73 -10.76
C ALA A 146 2.59 -14.10 -9.91
N ARG A 147 3.14 -13.14 -9.16
CA ARG A 147 4.27 -13.38 -8.25
C ARG A 147 3.89 -14.31 -7.09
N MET A 148 2.73 -14.13 -6.47
CA MET A 148 2.23 -15.01 -5.39
C MET A 148 1.97 -16.42 -5.87
N ARG A 149 1.41 -16.56 -7.08
CA ARG A 149 1.10 -17.87 -7.69
C ARG A 149 2.34 -18.77 -7.76
N ARG A 150 3.52 -18.20 -8.03
CA ARG A 150 4.80 -18.94 -8.03
C ARG A 150 5.15 -19.58 -6.67
N ASP A 151 4.73 -19.00 -5.55
CA ASP A 151 4.92 -19.60 -4.24
C ASP A 151 3.91 -20.72 -4.00
N ILE A 152 2.64 -20.47 -4.34
CA ILE A 152 1.55 -21.44 -4.19
C ILE A 152 1.79 -22.70 -5.03
N GLU A 153 2.12 -22.55 -6.31
CA GLU A 153 2.39 -23.67 -7.23
C GLU A 153 3.58 -24.52 -6.78
N ALA A 154 4.52 -23.92 -6.06
CA ALA A 154 5.65 -24.62 -5.48
C ALA A 154 5.39 -25.16 -4.07
N GLY A 155 4.13 -25.15 -3.60
CA GLY A 155 3.73 -25.66 -2.29
C GLY A 155 4.25 -24.82 -1.11
N ARG A 156 4.58 -23.54 -1.33
CA ARG A 156 5.11 -22.62 -0.31
C ARG A 156 4.06 -21.59 0.14
N LEU A 157 4.28 -21.06 1.33
CA LEU A 157 3.59 -19.86 1.81
C LEU A 157 4.06 -18.63 1.00
N ILE A 158 3.15 -17.69 0.76
CA ILE A 158 3.47 -16.42 0.09
C ILE A 158 4.54 -15.70 0.92
N GLY A 159 5.68 -15.38 0.30
CA GLY A 159 6.82 -14.76 0.99
C GLY A 159 7.35 -15.57 2.18
N GLY A 160 7.07 -16.87 2.26
CA GLY A 160 7.43 -17.73 3.39
C GLY A 160 6.67 -17.41 4.68
N SER A 161 5.56 -16.66 4.63
CA SER A 161 4.85 -16.18 5.81
C SER A 161 3.37 -16.57 5.80
N ALA A 162 2.90 -17.16 6.90
CA ALA A 162 1.49 -17.45 7.11
C ALA A 162 0.66 -16.15 7.17
N THR A 163 1.21 -15.10 7.80
CA THR A 163 0.59 -13.77 7.86
C THR A 163 0.41 -13.20 6.46
N ALA A 164 1.50 -13.13 5.68
CA ALA A 164 1.43 -12.62 4.31
C ALA A 164 0.44 -13.43 3.45
N THR A 165 0.43 -14.76 3.63
CA THR A 165 -0.52 -15.63 2.95
C THR A 165 -1.96 -15.28 3.32
N SER A 166 -2.29 -15.21 4.61
CA SER A 166 -3.66 -14.90 5.06
C SER A 166 -4.17 -13.53 4.60
N GLU A 167 -3.30 -12.52 4.58
CA GLU A 167 -3.68 -11.15 4.18
C GLU A 167 -3.83 -11.02 2.66
N ALA A 168 -2.97 -11.68 1.89
CA ALA A 168 -3.08 -11.71 0.44
C ALA A 168 -4.39 -12.35 -0.04
N LEU A 169 -4.88 -13.36 0.67
CA LEU A 169 -6.17 -13.99 0.36
C LEU A 169 -7.34 -13.00 0.45
N LEU A 170 -7.29 -11.99 1.32
CA LEU A 170 -8.32 -10.94 1.40
C LEU A 170 -8.38 -10.14 0.08
N GLY A 171 -7.23 -9.81 -0.50
CA GLY A 171 -7.16 -9.12 -1.79
C GLY A 171 -7.68 -9.95 -2.95
N LEU A 172 -7.34 -11.24 -2.98
CA LEU A 172 -7.86 -12.17 -3.99
C LEU A 172 -9.39 -12.30 -3.91
N LEU A 173 -9.93 -12.41 -2.71
CA LEU A 173 -11.38 -12.48 -2.50
C LEU A 173 -12.08 -11.19 -2.93
N ALA A 174 -11.48 -10.03 -2.66
CA ALA A 174 -12.01 -8.74 -3.09
C ALA A 174 -12.00 -8.62 -4.62
N TRP A 175 -10.91 -9.01 -5.28
CA TRP A 175 -10.79 -9.03 -6.74
C TRP A 175 -11.81 -9.96 -7.40
N GLN A 176 -12.02 -11.17 -6.86
CA GLN A 176 -12.98 -12.13 -7.42
C GLN A 176 -14.42 -11.63 -7.43
N ARG A 177 -14.73 -10.61 -6.62
CA ARG A 177 -16.06 -9.99 -6.52
C ARG A 177 -16.19 -8.69 -7.31
N ALA A 178 -15.12 -8.25 -7.98
CA ALA A 178 -15.07 -7.02 -8.77
C ALA A 178 -15.56 -7.22 -10.21
#